data_AF-A0A350LPW9-F1
#
_entry.id   AF-A0A350LPW9-F1
#
_cell.length_a   1.000
_cell.length_b   1.000
_cell.length_c   1.000
_cell.angle_alpha   90.00
_cell.angle_beta   90.00
_cell.angle_gamma   90.00
#
_symmetry.space_group_name_H-M   'P 1'
#
loop_
_entity.id
_entity.type
_entity.pdbx_description
1 polymer ?
#
loop_
_entity_poly.entity_id
_entity_poly.type
_entity_poly.pdbx_seq_one_letter_code
_entity_poly.pdbx_strand_id
1 'polypeptide(L)'
;MRRTATTYFDRLARIALAGVVLVLLAACAPRVTAERAAPHPQARIQPVFVATGRDLDRTGPVFGQERPETIRYFRVDISIPPTHETGRIEWPEGPPDAATDFVVTGTQVHDGPRTLIRDMRARTEGRETLLFVHGYNNTLSEAMYRLAQIQSDFNVPMPGLLFAWPSAGDPRGYVYDRDSVLYARDDLETLLHDLTARPGEKVFILAHSMGSQLVMEALRQIALRGDRQVLSRISGVVLMSPDIDPDVFDRQAAAIRQLPQPFLIFITKADRVLTLSGLVTGRKPRLGVIDAAEKVQRGDVQVVDVTELSDGEGYNHFVPVTSPAAIRMLNGIIAQAGGVNSAFLRDMALPLPAAKYVEP
;
A
#
# COMPACT_ATOMS: atom_id res chain seq x y z
N MET A 1 4.18 -17.10 52.36
CA MET A 1 4.48 -16.34 51.13
C MET A 1 4.25 -17.09 49.80
N ARG A 2 3.92 -18.41 49.76
CA ARG A 2 3.67 -19.13 48.48
C ARG A 2 2.24 -19.05 47.91
N ARG A 3 1.23 -18.71 48.72
CA ARG A 3 -0.20 -18.69 48.27
C ARG A 3 -0.62 -17.42 47.52
N THR A 4 0.12 -16.32 47.63
CA THR A 4 -0.20 -15.03 46.99
C THR A 4 0.34 -14.90 45.57
N ALA A 5 1.36 -15.68 45.20
CA ALA A 5 1.90 -15.67 43.84
C ALA A 5 0.97 -16.40 42.84
N THR A 6 0.33 -17.50 43.26
CA THR A 6 -0.55 -18.31 42.41
C THR A 6 -1.79 -17.54 41.96
N THR A 7 -2.40 -16.74 42.84
CA THR A 7 -3.59 -15.93 42.53
C THR A 7 -3.30 -14.75 41.60
N TYR A 8 -2.07 -14.23 41.61
CA TYR A 8 -1.64 -13.18 40.68
C TYR A 8 -1.42 -13.74 39.27
N PHE A 9 -0.75 -14.89 39.16
CA PHE A 9 -0.58 -15.60 37.89
C PHE A 9 -1.92 -16.03 37.28
N ASP A 10 -2.87 -16.52 38.08
CA ASP A 10 -4.20 -16.89 37.60
C ASP A 10 -5.01 -15.68 37.10
N ARG A 11 -4.88 -14.52 37.75
CA ARG A 11 -5.52 -13.27 37.28
C ARG A 11 -4.91 -12.79 35.97
N LEU A 12 -3.59 -12.80 35.85
CA LEU A 12 -2.90 -12.44 34.60
C LEU A 12 -3.24 -13.42 33.47
N ALA A 13 -3.31 -14.72 33.74
CA ALA A 13 -3.69 -15.73 32.75
C ALA A 13 -5.15 -15.55 32.29
N ARG A 14 -6.07 -15.22 33.20
CA ARG A 14 -7.48 -14.93 32.85
C ARG A 14 -7.63 -13.63 32.06
N ILE A 15 -6.86 -12.59 32.39
CA ILE A 15 -6.85 -11.33 31.63
C ILE A 15 -6.26 -11.56 30.23
N ALA A 16 -5.16 -12.31 30.14
CA ALA A 16 -4.56 -12.68 28.86
C ALA A 16 -5.52 -13.53 28.02
N LEU A 17 -6.19 -14.51 28.63
CA LEU A 17 -7.19 -15.35 27.96
C LEU A 17 -8.40 -14.53 27.50
N ALA A 18 -8.91 -13.62 28.34
CA ALA A 18 -10.00 -12.71 27.95
C ALA A 18 -9.57 -11.77 26.82
N GLY A 19 -8.33 -11.27 26.84
CA GLY A 19 -7.74 -10.48 25.76
C GLY A 19 -7.62 -11.28 24.46
N VAL A 20 -7.15 -12.52 24.52
CA VAL A 20 -7.10 -13.43 23.37
C VAL A 20 -8.50 -13.71 22.83
N VAL A 21 -9.47 -13.99 23.70
CA VAL A 21 -10.87 -14.21 23.29
C VAL A 21 -11.48 -12.96 22.65
N LEU A 22 -11.22 -11.77 23.19
CA LEU A 22 -11.68 -10.50 22.61
C LEU A 22 -11.04 -10.23 21.24
N VAL A 23 -9.74 -10.51 21.06
CA VAL A 23 -9.05 -10.40 19.77
C VAL A 23 -9.61 -11.41 18.76
N LEU A 24 -9.88 -12.64 19.20
CA LEU A 24 -10.50 -13.68 18.36
C LEU A 24 -11.93 -13.33 17.95
N LEU A 25 -12.71 -12.69 18.83
CA LEU A 25 -14.05 -12.21 18.53
C LEU A 25 -14.05 -11.01 17.57
N ALA A 26 -13.12 -10.06 17.75
CA ALA A 26 -12.98 -8.90 16.86
C ALA A 26 -12.51 -9.29 15.45
N ALA A 27 -11.74 -10.37 15.31
CA ALA A 27 -11.32 -10.91 14.02
C ALA A 27 -12.49 -11.56 13.21
N CYS A 28 -13.65 -11.79 13.84
CA CYS A 28 -14.84 -12.34 13.20
C CYS A 28 -15.90 -11.27 12.86
N ALA A 29 -15.63 -9.98 13.10
CA ALA A 29 -16.56 -8.93 12.73
C ALA A 29 -16.67 -8.82 11.20
N PRO A 30 -17.88 -8.67 10.64
CA PRO A 30 -18.05 -8.50 9.20
C PRO A 30 -17.30 -7.25 8.74
N ARG A 31 -16.44 -7.41 7.74
CA ARG A 31 -15.76 -6.28 7.10
C ARG A 31 -16.65 -5.65 6.05
N VAL A 32 -16.64 -4.33 6.00
CA VAL A 32 -17.37 -3.57 4.99
C VAL A 32 -16.81 -3.92 3.61
N THR A 33 -17.71 -4.18 2.67
CA THR A 33 -17.36 -4.48 1.28
C THR A 33 -17.82 -3.36 0.37
N ALA A 34 -17.18 -3.21 -0.79
CA ALA A 34 -17.57 -2.21 -1.76
C ALA A 34 -19.00 -2.51 -2.28
N GLU A 35 -19.90 -1.55 -2.13
CA GLU A 35 -21.30 -1.65 -2.55
C GLU A 35 -21.57 -0.86 -3.82
N ARG A 36 -22.68 -1.17 -4.51
CA ARG A 36 -23.07 -0.51 -5.75
C ARG A 36 -24.22 0.45 -5.52
N ALA A 37 -24.13 1.63 -6.15
CA ALA A 37 -25.23 2.56 -6.24
C ALA A 37 -25.23 3.28 -7.61
N ALA A 38 -26.34 3.93 -7.94
CA ALA A 38 -26.40 4.78 -9.12
C ALA A 38 -25.46 6.00 -8.95
N PRO A 39 -24.84 6.49 -10.03
CA PRO A 39 -23.97 7.66 -9.95
C PRO A 39 -24.75 8.91 -9.55
N HIS A 40 -24.14 9.76 -8.71
CA HIS A 40 -24.68 11.06 -8.34
C HIS A 40 -24.09 12.17 -9.24
N PRO A 41 -24.88 13.15 -9.74
CA PRO A 41 -24.40 14.17 -10.68
C PRO A 41 -23.25 15.04 -10.18
N GLN A 42 -23.14 15.24 -8.86
CA GLN A 42 -22.07 16.03 -8.24
C GLN A 42 -20.90 15.17 -7.75
N ALA A 43 -20.99 13.85 -7.83
CA ALA A 43 -19.92 12.96 -7.43
C ALA A 43 -18.89 12.83 -8.56
N ARG A 44 -17.63 12.65 -8.19
CA ARG A 44 -16.54 12.41 -9.14
C ARG A 44 -16.36 10.92 -9.36
N ILE A 45 -16.39 10.47 -10.61
CA ILE A 45 -16.09 9.08 -10.95
C ILE A 45 -14.59 8.91 -11.16
N GLN A 46 -13.97 8.10 -10.30
CA GLN A 46 -12.55 7.74 -10.34
C GLN A 46 -12.40 6.30 -10.86
N PRO A 47 -11.89 6.09 -12.09
CA PRO A 47 -11.60 4.76 -12.59
C PRO A 47 -10.36 4.19 -11.89
N VAL A 48 -10.49 2.96 -11.39
CA VAL A 48 -9.40 2.17 -10.81
C VAL A 48 -9.26 0.89 -11.63
N PHE A 49 -8.05 0.65 -12.15
CA PHE A 49 -7.71 -0.60 -12.82
C PHE A 49 -7.17 -1.59 -11.79
N VAL A 50 -7.46 -2.87 -11.95
CA VAL A 50 -7.10 -3.90 -10.98
C VAL A 50 -6.50 -5.09 -11.69
N ALA A 51 -5.37 -5.56 -11.18
CA ALA A 51 -4.80 -6.87 -11.44
C ALA A 51 -4.80 -7.65 -10.12
N THR A 52 -5.50 -8.79 -10.06
CA THR A 52 -5.63 -9.57 -8.83
C THR A 52 -5.68 -11.06 -9.10
N GLY A 53 -5.10 -11.87 -8.22
CA GLY A 53 -5.35 -13.32 -8.24
C GLY A 53 -6.75 -13.67 -7.72
N ARG A 54 -7.40 -12.79 -6.94
CA ARG A 54 -8.68 -13.09 -6.29
C ARG A 54 -9.81 -13.31 -7.30
N ASP A 55 -10.72 -14.21 -6.96
CA ASP A 55 -11.96 -14.38 -7.72
C ASP A 55 -12.85 -13.14 -7.57
N LEU A 56 -13.50 -12.75 -8.68
CA LEU A 56 -14.26 -11.50 -8.76
C LEU A 56 -15.60 -11.55 -7.98
N ASP A 57 -16.10 -12.74 -7.68
CA ASP A 57 -17.27 -12.97 -6.84
C ASP A 57 -16.91 -12.96 -5.33
N ARG A 58 -15.63 -12.86 -4.98
CA ARG A 58 -15.12 -12.90 -3.61
C ARG A 58 -14.20 -11.72 -3.30
N THR A 59 -14.79 -10.59 -2.94
CA THR A 59 -14.05 -9.35 -2.63
C THR A 59 -13.61 -9.21 -1.16
N GLY A 60 -14.07 -10.11 -0.27
CA GLY A 60 -13.78 -10.13 1.17
C GLY A 60 -12.54 -10.93 1.59
N PRO A 61 -12.42 -11.30 2.89
CA PRO A 61 -11.31 -12.11 3.41
C PRO A 61 -11.20 -13.50 2.77
N VAL A 62 -9.97 -14.01 2.60
CA VAL A 62 -9.67 -15.29 1.91
C VAL A 62 -8.75 -16.20 2.73
N PHE A 63 -8.65 -15.97 4.05
CA PHE A 63 -7.74 -16.72 4.92
C PHE A 63 -7.93 -18.24 4.81
N GLY A 64 -6.84 -18.96 4.55
CA GLY A 64 -6.82 -20.42 4.47
C GLY A 64 -7.31 -21.02 3.14
N GLN A 65 -7.63 -20.20 2.13
CA GLN A 65 -8.00 -20.70 0.81
C GLN A 65 -6.78 -21.00 -0.08
N GLU A 66 -7.00 -21.80 -1.12
CA GLU A 66 -6.00 -22.08 -2.15
C GLU A 66 -5.59 -20.77 -2.84
N ARG A 67 -4.29 -20.65 -3.13
CA ARG A 67 -3.77 -19.46 -3.81
C ARG A 67 -4.13 -19.54 -5.29
N PRO A 68 -4.73 -18.51 -5.87
CA PRO A 68 -5.14 -18.53 -7.26
C PRO A 68 -3.95 -18.61 -8.20
N GLU A 69 -4.01 -19.48 -9.21
CA GLU A 69 -2.92 -19.71 -10.17
C GLU A 69 -2.88 -18.68 -11.32
N THR A 70 -3.89 -17.81 -11.41
CA THR A 70 -4.05 -16.91 -12.56
C THR A 70 -4.54 -15.53 -12.13
N ILE A 71 -3.96 -14.49 -12.73
CA ILE A 71 -4.38 -13.11 -12.52
C ILE A 71 -5.62 -12.78 -13.36
N ARG A 72 -6.54 -12.02 -12.76
CA ARG A 72 -7.73 -11.42 -13.38
C ARG A 72 -7.52 -9.92 -13.49
N TYR A 73 -8.11 -9.34 -14.53
CA TYR A 73 -7.98 -7.93 -14.85
C TYR A 73 -9.35 -7.29 -15.03
N PHE A 74 -9.60 -6.18 -14.35
CA PHE A 74 -10.84 -5.43 -14.49
C PHE A 74 -10.65 -3.94 -14.16
N ARG A 75 -11.57 -3.10 -14.63
CA ARG A 75 -11.75 -1.72 -14.20
C ARG A 75 -12.97 -1.63 -13.30
N VAL A 76 -12.86 -0.86 -12.21
CA VAL A 76 -13.98 -0.44 -11.39
C VAL A 76 -14.10 1.08 -11.44
N ASP A 77 -15.33 1.57 -11.63
CA ASP A 77 -15.61 3.00 -11.63
C ASP A 77 -16.17 3.39 -10.25
N ILE A 78 -15.34 4.04 -9.43
CA ILE A 78 -15.66 4.38 -8.04
C ILE A 78 -16.17 5.82 -7.99
N SER A 79 -17.36 6.01 -7.45
CA SER A 79 -17.90 7.33 -7.14
C SER A 79 -17.26 7.84 -5.85
N ILE A 80 -16.78 9.07 -5.90
CA ILE A 80 -16.27 9.82 -4.76
C ILE A 80 -17.29 10.93 -4.47
N PRO A 81 -17.90 10.93 -3.28
CA PRO A 81 -19.02 11.80 -2.98
C PRO A 81 -18.56 13.28 -2.90
N PRO A 82 -19.45 14.24 -3.19
CA PRO A 82 -19.15 15.67 -3.00
C PRO A 82 -18.84 16.04 -1.54
N THR A 83 -19.23 15.21 -0.58
CA THR A 83 -18.96 15.35 0.85
C THR A 83 -17.59 14.82 1.28
N HIS A 84 -16.77 14.31 0.35
CA HIS A 84 -15.51 13.63 0.66
C HIS A 84 -14.55 14.48 1.49
N GLU A 85 -14.07 13.90 2.60
CA GLU A 85 -13.04 14.46 3.46
C GLU A 85 -11.67 13.84 3.13
N THR A 86 -10.67 14.70 2.92
CA THR A 86 -9.30 14.25 2.63
C THR A 86 -8.78 13.23 3.64
N GLY A 87 -8.23 12.12 3.13
CA GLY A 87 -7.68 11.01 3.91
C GLY A 87 -8.69 9.94 4.32
N ARG A 88 -10.00 10.22 4.16
CA ARG A 88 -11.08 9.35 4.60
C ARG A 88 -11.67 8.52 3.47
N ILE A 89 -12.33 7.44 3.83
CA ILE A 89 -13.16 6.66 2.92
C ILE A 89 -14.53 6.62 3.58
N GLU A 90 -15.49 7.28 2.96
CA GLU A 90 -16.88 7.32 3.42
C GLU A 90 -17.56 6.02 3.04
N TRP A 91 -17.68 5.10 3.98
CA TRP A 91 -18.35 3.80 3.78
C TRP A 91 -19.85 3.93 4.04
N PRO A 92 -20.71 3.19 3.30
CA PRO A 92 -22.14 3.14 3.60
C PRO A 92 -22.41 2.62 5.01
N GLU A 93 -23.16 3.39 5.81
CA GLU A 93 -23.72 2.95 7.11
C GLU A 93 -25.15 2.39 6.96
N GLY A 94 -25.76 2.58 5.78
CA GLY A 94 -27.09 2.12 5.40
C GLY A 94 -27.12 1.76 3.91
N PRO A 95 -28.27 1.91 3.22
CA PRO A 95 -28.32 1.73 1.77
C PRO A 95 -27.28 2.63 1.07
N PRO A 96 -26.50 2.11 0.10
CA PRO A 96 -25.39 2.84 -0.48
C PRO A 96 -25.85 4.05 -1.29
N ASP A 97 -25.25 5.22 -1.06
CA ASP A 97 -25.58 6.47 -1.74
C ASP A 97 -24.33 7.18 -2.27
N ALA A 98 -24.25 7.38 -3.59
CA ALA A 98 -23.14 8.10 -4.24
C ALA A 98 -23.05 9.59 -3.85
N ALA A 99 -24.07 10.15 -3.20
CA ALA A 99 -24.04 11.51 -2.67
C ALA A 99 -23.22 11.64 -1.37
N THR A 100 -23.07 10.55 -0.60
CA THR A 100 -22.41 10.56 0.71
C THR A 100 -21.27 9.56 0.81
N ASP A 101 -21.27 8.49 0.01
CA ASP A 101 -20.41 7.33 0.18
C ASP A 101 -19.53 7.07 -1.05
N PHE A 102 -18.43 6.38 -0.81
CA PHE A 102 -17.69 5.68 -1.85
C PHE A 102 -18.49 4.47 -2.31
N VAL A 103 -18.86 4.46 -3.59
CA VAL A 103 -19.68 3.38 -4.19
C VAL A 103 -19.18 3.00 -5.57
N VAL A 104 -19.39 1.74 -5.94
CA VAL A 104 -19.10 1.24 -7.29
C VAL A 104 -20.27 1.56 -8.22
N THR A 105 -20.01 2.35 -9.25
CA THR A 105 -21.01 2.73 -10.26
C THR A 105 -20.90 1.91 -11.55
N GLY A 106 -19.74 1.30 -11.80
CA GLY A 106 -19.47 0.54 -13.02
C GLY A 106 -18.34 -0.48 -12.85
N THR A 107 -18.36 -1.53 -13.66
CA THR A 107 -17.29 -2.52 -13.71
C THR A 107 -17.13 -3.05 -15.13
N GLN A 108 -15.88 -3.17 -15.58
CA GLN A 108 -15.52 -3.74 -16.87
C GLN A 108 -14.46 -4.82 -16.66
N VAL A 109 -14.76 -6.06 -17.00
CA VAL A 109 -13.77 -7.16 -16.98
C VAL A 109 -12.96 -7.13 -18.27
N HIS A 110 -11.68 -7.51 -18.18
CA HIS A 110 -10.75 -7.58 -19.29
C HIS A 110 -10.14 -8.99 -19.39
N ASP A 111 -10.03 -9.50 -20.61
CA ASP A 111 -9.47 -10.85 -20.87
C ASP A 111 -7.99 -10.99 -20.49
N GLY A 112 -7.27 -9.88 -20.32
CA GLY A 112 -5.84 -9.90 -20.00
C GLY A 112 -5.22 -8.52 -19.86
N PRO A 113 -3.91 -8.45 -19.59
CA PRO A 113 -3.19 -7.20 -19.33
C PRO A 113 -3.22 -6.27 -20.56
N ARG A 114 -3.18 -6.83 -21.78
CA ARG A 114 -3.22 -6.05 -23.02
C ARG A 114 -4.53 -5.28 -23.21
N THR A 115 -5.68 -5.85 -22.86
CA THR A 115 -6.98 -5.19 -23.00
C THR A 115 -7.19 -4.18 -21.88
N LEU A 116 -6.74 -4.49 -20.66
CA LEU A 116 -6.70 -3.55 -19.54
C LEU A 116 -5.86 -2.29 -19.85
N ILE A 117 -4.61 -2.49 -20.29
CA ILE A 117 -3.69 -1.38 -20.59
C ILE A 117 -4.22 -0.52 -21.74
N ARG A 118 -4.91 -1.12 -22.72
CA ARG A 118 -5.56 -0.38 -23.80
C ARG A 118 -6.67 0.53 -23.26
N ASP A 119 -7.54 0.02 -22.40
CA ASP A 119 -8.62 0.84 -21.78
C ASP A 119 -8.02 1.96 -20.92
N MET A 120 -6.99 1.63 -20.14
CA MET A 120 -6.24 2.59 -19.32
C MET A 120 -5.69 3.77 -20.15
N ARG A 121 -5.01 3.47 -21.27
CA ARG A 121 -4.43 4.49 -22.16
C ARG A 121 -5.47 5.23 -23.02
N ALA A 122 -6.68 4.68 -23.18
CA ALA A 122 -7.76 5.38 -23.88
C ALA A 122 -8.42 6.47 -23.02
N ARG A 123 -8.20 6.44 -21.70
CA ARG A 123 -8.86 7.32 -20.71
C ARG A 123 -7.95 8.38 -20.09
N THR A 124 -6.64 8.26 -20.31
CA THR A 124 -5.65 9.13 -19.67
C THR A 124 -4.64 9.59 -20.69
N GLU A 125 -4.21 10.84 -20.55
CA GLU A 125 -3.12 11.38 -21.34
C GLU A 125 -1.79 10.95 -20.70
N GLY A 126 -0.82 10.55 -21.53
CA GLY A 126 0.50 10.11 -21.07
C GLY A 126 0.69 8.58 -21.06
N ARG A 127 1.89 8.18 -20.61
CA ARG A 127 2.36 6.77 -20.63
C ARG A 127 2.92 6.32 -19.29
N GLU A 128 2.53 7.00 -18.21
CA GLU A 128 2.95 6.65 -16.87
C GLU A 128 1.77 6.04 -16.11
N THR A 129 1.97 4.96 -15.37
CA THR A 129 0.93 4.30 -14.56
C THR A 129 1.32 4.31 -13.09
N LEU A 130 0.38 4.73 -12.23
CA LEU A 130 0.54 4.64 -10.79
C LEU A 130 0.18 3.21 -10.42
N LEU A 131 1.16 2.42 -10.03
CA LEU A 131 0.96 1.08 -9.52
C LEU A 131 0.89 1.13 -7.99
N PHE A 132 -0.27 0.79 -7.43
CA PHE A 132 -0.43 0.67 -5.98
C PHE A 132 -0.41 -0.80 -5.56
N VAL A 133 0.42 -1.12 -4.57
CA VAL A 133 0.53 -2.45 -3.95
C VAL A 133 0.15 -2.33 -2.48
N HIS A 134 -1.01 -2.89 -2.12
CA HIS A 134 -1.58 -2.76 -0.78
C HIS A 134 -0.79 -3.57 0.27
N GLY A 135 -1.01 -3.25 1.55
CA GLY A 135 -0.41 -3.94 2.69
C GLY A 135 -1.13 -5.20 3.17
N TYR A 136 -0.70 -5.65 4.36
CA TYR A 136 -1.28 -6.74 5.13
C TYR A 136 -2.75 -6.49 5.50
N ASN A 137 -3.54 -7.57 5.63
CA ASN A 137 -4.88 -7.52 6.21
C ASN A 137 -5.82 -6.52 5.49
N ASN A 138 -5.77 -6.53 4.16
CA ASN A 138 -6.66 -5.75 3.30
C ASN A 138 -7.52 -6.68 2.44
N THR A 139 -8.80 -6.34 2.33
CA THR A 139 -9.72 -6.88 1.34
C THR A 139 -9.53 -6.18 -0.02
N LEU A 140 -10.08 -6.77 -1.08
CA LEU A 140 -10.05 -6.15 -2.41
C LEU A 140 -10.81 -4.81 -2.39
N SER A 141 -11.94 -4.76 -1.68
CA SER A 141 -12.76 -3.55 -1.53
C SER A 141 -11.99 -2.40 -0.90
N GLU A 142 -11.33 -2.63 0.24
CA GLU A 142 -10.54 -1.62 0.94
C GLU A 142 -9.39 -1.10 0.07
N ALA A 143 -8.70 -1.99 -0.65
CA ALA A 143 -7.59 -1.61 -1.51
C ALA A 143 -8.04 -0.79 -2.74
N MET A 144 -9.19 -1.13 -3.34
CA MET A 144 -9.77 -0.37 -4.46
C MET A 144 -10.18 1.04 -4.04
N TYR A 145 -10.92 1.16 -2.94
CA TYR A 145 -11.37 2.47 -2.43
C TYR A 145 -10.19 3.33 -1.97
N ARG A 146 -9.18 2.70 -1.35
CA ARG A 146 -7.95 3.41 -0.96
C ARG A 146 -7.21 4.00 -2.16
N LEU A 147 -7.09 3.25 -3.27
CA LEU A 147 -6.47 3.81 -4.48
C LEU A 147 -7.30 4.95 -5.06
N ALA A 148 -8.63 4.82 -5.10
CA ALA A 148 -9.51 5.90 -5.56
C ALA A 148 -9.35 7.17 -4.69
N GLN A 149 -9.30 7.02 -3.36
CA GLN A 149 -9.04 8.11 -2.43
C GLN A 149 -7.65 8.73 -2.65
N ILE A 150 -6.60 7.93 -2.81
CA ILE A 150 -5.24 8.46 -3.10
C ILE A 150 -5.25 9.28 -4.40
N GLN A 151 -5.85 8.76 -5.48
CA GLN A 151 -5.91 9.50 -6.74
C GLN A 151 -6.69 10.82 -6.60
N SER A 152 -7.76 10.79 -5.83
CA SER A 152 -8.63 11.91 -5.51
C SER A 152 -7.91 13.00 -4.72
N ASP A 153 -7.26 12.63 -3.63
CA ASP A 153 -6.67 13.57 -2.68
C ASP A 153 -5.34 14.16 -3.15
N PHE A 154 -4.59 13.41 -3.95
CA PHE A 154 -3.32 13.87 -4.52
C PHE A 154 -3.47 14.43 -5.95
N ASN A 155 -4.70 14.50 -6.48
CA ASN A 155 -5.01 14.92 -7.85
C ASN A 155 -4.09 14.23 -8.88
N VAL A 156 -3.95 12.92 -8.76
CA VAL A 156 -3.02 12.13 -9.55
C VAL A 156 -3.45 12.17 -11.04
N PRO A 157 -2.64 12.72 -11.96
CA PRO A 157 -3.03 12.91 -13.36
C PRO A 157 -2.90 11.64 -14.21
N MET A 158 -2.30 10.59 -13.64
CA MET A 158 -1.99 9.32 -14.29
C MET A 158 -3.00 8.24 -13.88
N PRO A 159 -3.23 7.22 -14.74
CA PRO A 159 -4.11 6.12 -14.38
C PRO A 159 -3.53 5.30 -13.22
N GLY A 160 -4.41 4.95 -12.29
CA GLY A 160 -4.11 4.09 -11.15
C GLY A 160 -4.43 2.63 -11.45
N LEU A 161 -3.46 1.76 -11.21
CA LEU A 161 -3.62 0.31 -11.23
C LEU A 161 -3.29 -0.25 -9.84
N LEU A 162 -4.24 -0.99 -9.28
CA LEU A 162 -4.07 -1.76 -8.05
C LEU A 162 -3.55 -3.16 -8.40
N PHE A 163 -2.42 -3.55 -7.82
CA PHE A 163 -2.04 -4.96 -7.73
C PHE A 163 -2.53 -5.53 -6.40
N ALA A 164 -3.63 -6.28 -6.45
CA ALA A 164 -4.23 -6.88 -5.27
C ALA A 164 -3.81 -8.34 -5.12
N TRP A 165 -2.78 -8.57 -4.30
CA TRP A 165 -2.24 -9.88 -3.98
C TRP A 165 -3.15 -10.60 -2.94
N PRO A 166 -3.05 -11.94 -2.80
CA PRO A 166 -3.93 -12.73 -1.96
C PRO A 166 -3.56 -12.63 -0.46
N SER A 167 -3.56 -11.40 0.08
CA SER A 167 -3.58 -11.18 1.53
C SER A 167 -4.83 -11.81 2.14
N ALA A 168 -4.70 -12.43 3.30
CA ALA A 168 -5.77 -13.09 4.03
C ALA A 168 -6.98 -12.17 4.28
N GLY A 169 -6.75 -10.86 4.41
CA GLY A 169 -7.77 -9.92 4.92
C GLY A 169 -8.15 -10.24 6.37
N ASP A 170 -7.25 -10.92 7.10
CA ASP A 170 -7.44 -11.36 8.47
C ASP A 170 -6.22 -11.00 9.32
N PRO A 171 -6.37 -10.34 10.49
CA PRO A 171 -5.27 -9.96 11.35
C PRO A 171 -4.50 -11.13 11.98
N ARG A 172 -5.01 -12.36 11.88
CA ARG A 172 -4.31 -13.61 12.28
C ARG A 172 -3.43 -14.16 11.16
N GLY A 173 -3.63 -13.70 9.92
CA GLY A 173 -3.00 -14.23 8.73
C GLY A 173 -1.55 -13.79 8.52
N TYR A 174 -0.89 -13.16 9.48
CA TYR A 174 0.42 -12.52 9.27
C TYR A 174 1.46 -13.44 8.62
N VAL A 175 1.63 -14.67 9.13
CA VAL A 175 2.55 -15.65 8.56
C VAL A 175 2.09 -16.11 7.17
N TYR A 176 0.79 -16.37 7.00
CA TYR A 176 0.20 -16.73 5.71
C TYR A 176 0.47 -15.65 4.66
N ASP A 177 0.34 -14.38 5.04
CA ASP A 177 0.55 -13.23 4.18
C ASP A 177 2.02 -13.07 3.78
N ARG A 178 2.97 -13.47 4.63
CA ARG A 178 4.40 -13.48 4.27
C ARG A 178 4.69 -14.49 3.17
N ASP A 179 4.08 -15.66 3.25
CA ASP A 179 4.18 -16.67 2.17
C ASP A 179 3.43 -16.20 0.92
N SER A 180 2.29 -15.53 1.08
CA SER A 180 1.53 -14.96 -0.05
C SER A 180 2.28 -13.83 -0.76
N VAL A 181 3.09 -13.04 -0.03
CA VAL A 181 4.02 -12.08 -0.63
C VAL A 181 5.02 -12.78 -1.54
N LEU A 182 5.65 -13.87 -1.07
CA LEU A 182 6.61 -14.61 -1.89
C LEU A 182 5.94 -15.30 -3.08
N TYR A 183 4.71 -15.80 -2.90
CA TYR A 183 3.90 -16.40 -3.96
C TYR A 183 3.56 -15.38 -5.07
N ALA A 184 3.11 -14.18 -4.70
CA ALA A 184 2.66 -13.14 -5.66
C ALA A 184 3.81 -12.39 -6.35
N ARG A 185 5.07 -12.67 -6.02
CA ARG A 185 6.25 -11.99 -6.57
C ARG A 185 6.34 -12.14 -8.09
N ASP A 186 6.12 -13.35 -8.59
CA ASP A 186 6.27 -13.66 -10.01
C ASP A 186 5.14 -13.02 -10.85
N ASP A 187 3.94 -12.93 -10.27
CA ASP A 187 2.80 -12.22 -10.86
C ASP A 187 3.05 -10.71 -10.94
N LEU A 188 3.62 -10.11 -9.89
CA LEU A 188 3.98 -8.69 -9.88
C LEU A 188 5.08 -8.38 -10.91
N GLU A 189 6.11 -9.22 -11.01
CA GLU A 189 7.12 -9.09 -12.06
C GLU A 189 6.49 -9.14 -13.45
N THR A 190 5.62 -10.12 -13.71
CA THR A 190 4.92 -10.27 -15.00
C THR A 190 4.10 -9.02 -15.33
N LEU A 191 3.35 -8.49 -14.35
CA LEU A 191 2.60 -7.25 -14.52
C LEU A 191 3.50 -6.05 -14.82
N LEU A 192 4.67 -5.94 -14.18
CA LEU A 192 5.62 -4.86 -14.47
C LEU A 192 6.17 -4.98 -15.90
N HIS A 193 6.45 -6.19 -16.38
CA HIS A 193 6.80 -6.41 -17.79
C HIS A 193 5.68 -5.95 -18.74
N ASP A 194 4.43 -6.31 -18.46
CA ASP A 194 3.29 -5.92 -19.29
C ASP A 194 3.10 -4.40 -19.32
N LEU A 195 3.14 -3.75 -18.15
CA LEU A 195 3.00 -2.30 -18.02
C LEU A 195 4.13 -1.56 -18.71
N THR A 196 5.34 -2.12 -18.68
CA THR A 196 6.52 -1.51 -19.28
C THR A 196 6.84 -2.09 -20.66
N ALA A 197 5.92 -2.76 -21.35
CA ALA A 197 6.25 -3.43 -22.62
C ALA A 197 6.57 -2.44 -23.77
N ARG A 198 5.85 -1.32 -23.86
CA ARG A 198 5.98 -0.38 -24.99
C ARG A 198 6.98 0.75 -24.70
N PRO A 199 7.67 1.29 -25.72
CA PRO A 199 8.56 2.44 -25.55
C PRO A 199 7.85 3.63 -24.90
N GLY A 200 8.50 4.26 -23.93
CA GLY A 200 7.96 5.43 -23.22
C GLY A 200 6.95 5.08 -22.12
N GLU A 201 6.52 3.82 -21.99
CA GLU A 201 5.74 3.39 -20.82
C GLU A 201 6.61 3.39 -19.57
N LYS A 202 6.06 3.95 -18.50
CA LYS A 202 6.70 4.09 -17.20
C LYS A 202 5.75 3.67 -16.08
N VAL A 203 6.31 3.18 -14.98
CA VAL A 203 5.53 2.78 -13.81
C VAL A 203 6.08 3.49 -12.58
N PHE A 204 5.19 4.22 -11.90
CA PHE A 204 5.46 4.80 -10.59
C PHE A 204 4.84 3.90 -9.53
N ILE A 205 5.65 3.39 -8.59
CA ILE A 205 5.20 2.38 -7.63
C ILE A 205 4.95 3.01 -6.26
N LEU A 206 3.76 2.80 -5.74
CA LEU A 206 3.37 3.11 -4.38
C LEU A 206 3.08 1.80 -3.63
N ALA A 207 3.80 1.52 -2.56
CA ALA A 207 3.66 0.28 -1.80
C ALA A 207 3.43 0.57 -0.32
N HIS A 208 2.55 -0.19 0.31
CA HIS A 208 2.25 -0.05 1.74
C HIS A 208 2.63 -1.31 2.53
N SER A 209 3.26 -1.16 3.69
CA SER A 209 3.47 -2.25 4.67
C SER A 209 4.09 -3.50 4.03
N MET A 210 3.48 -4.67 4.15
CA MET A 210 3.94 -5.92 3.51
C MET A 210 3.95 -5.87 1.97
N GLY A 211 3.15 -5.00 1.34
CA GLY A 211 3.24 -4.72 -0.09
C GLY A 211 4.60 -4.12 -0.49
N SER A 212 5.26 -3.42 0.42
CA SER A 212 6.64 -2.93 0.21
C SER A 212 7.63 -4.09 0.10
N GLN A 213 7.45 -5.13 0.92
CA GLN A 213 8.29 -6.34 0.86
C GLN A 213 8.12 -7.05 -0.49
N LEU A 214 6.87 -7.16 -0.96
CA LEU A 214 6.55 -7.73 -2.27
C LEU A 214 7.20 -6.95 -3.42
N VAL A 215 7.11 -5.61 -3.40
CA VAL A 215 7.76 -4.75 -4.41
C VAL A 215 9.27 -4.94 -4.41
N MET A 216 9.91 -4.93 -3.24
CA MET A 216 11.36 -5.13 -3.15
C MET A 216 11.80 -6.52 -3.63
N GLU A 217 11.02 -7.56 -3.33
CA GLU A 217 11.28 -8.91 -3.84
C GLU A 217 11.15 -9.01 -5.36
N ALA A 218 10.12 -8.39 -5.96
CA ALA A 218 9.95 -8.37 -7.41
C ALA A 218 11.07 -7.57 -8.11
N LEU A 219 11.41 -6.38 -7.62
CA LEU A 219 12.52 -5.57 -8.17
C LEU A 219 13.85 -6.29 -8.06
N ARG A 220 14.10 -6.97 -6.92
CA ARG A 220 15.28 -7.81 -6.74
C ARG A 220 15.32 -8.96 -7.75
N GLN A 221 14.20 -9.64 -7.98
CA GLN A 221 14.14 -10.74 -8.94
C GLN A 221 14.43 -10.27 -10.38
N ILE A 222 13.79 -9.19 -10.81
CA ILE A 222 14.03 -8.53 -12.10
C ILE A 222 15.51 -8.18 -12.27
N ALA A 223 16.13 -7.62 -11.23
CA ALA A 223 17.55 -7.26 -11.24
C ALA A 223 18.48 -8.48 -11.35
N LEU A 224 18.16 -9.57 -10.66
CA LEU A 224 18.93 -10.83 -10.71
C LEU A 224 18.81 -11.54 -12.06
N ARG A 225 17.66 -11.41 -12.74
CA ARG A 225 17.46 -11.86 -14.12
C ARG A 225 18.17 -10.97 -15.15
N GLY A 226 18.71 -9.82 -14.71
CA GLY A 226 19.43 -8.88 -15.56
C GLY A 226 18.52 -7.99 -16.41
N ASP A 227 17.22 -7.92 -16.11
CA ASP A 227 16.28 -7.09 -16.88
C ASP A 227 16.38 -5.61 -16.48
N ARG A 228 17.35 -4.94 -17.09
CA ARG A 228 17.54 -3.50 -16.95
C ARG A 228 16.45 -2.69 -17.65
N GLN A 229 15.76 -3.26 -18.63
CA GLN A 229 14.74 -2.54 -19.39
C GLN A 229 13.56 -2.22 -18.48
N VAL A 230 13.03 -3.22 -17.76
CA VAL A 230 11.93 -3.01 -16.80
C VAL A 230 12.35 -2.03 -15.71
N LEU A 231 13.52 -2.24 -15.09
CA LEU A 231 14.03 -1.36 -14.03
C LEU A 231 14.17 0.10 -14.49
N SER A 232 14.65 0.34 -15.71
CA SER A 232 14.79 1.69 -16.28
C SER A 232 13.45 2.40 -16.56
N ARG A 233 12.35 1.64 -16.63
CA ARG A 233 10.99 2.13 -16.83
C ARG A 233 10.23 2.30 -15.52
N ILE A 234 10.80 1.91 -14.38
CA ILE A 234 10.28 2.29 -13.07
C ILE A 234 10.69 3.74 -12.80
N SER A 235 9.72 4.65 -12.83
CA SER A 235 9.95 6.09 -12.73
C SER A 235 10.12 6.59 -11.31
N GLY A 236 9.82 5.75 -10.32
CA GLY A 236 10.04 6.00 -8.91
C GLY A 236 9.36 4.94 -8.04
N VAL A 237 9.80 4.84 -6.80
CA VAL A 237 9.26 3.90 -5.82
C VAL A 237 9.07 4.62 -4.49
N VAL A 238 7.89 4.49 -3.91
CA VAL A 238 7.55 4.99 -2.58
C VAL A 238 7.09 3.81 -1.73
N LEU A 239 7.83 3.55 -0.65
CA LEU A 239 7.47 2.57 0.37
C LEU A 239 6.90 3.28 1.59
N MET A 240 5.66 2.98 1.97
CA MET A 240 5.00 3.60 3.12
C MET A 240 4.88 2.60 4.26
N SER A 241 5.45 2.97 5.41
CA SER A 241 5.52 2.12 6.60
C SER A 241 5.98 0.69 6.24
N PRO A 242 7.11 0.51 5.53
CA PRO A 242 7.50 -0.81 5.01
C PRO A 242 7.68 -1.84 6.12
N ASP A 243 6.96 -2.95 6.01
CA ASP A 243 7.13 -4.10 6.89
C ASP A 243 8.30 -4.99 6.43
N ILE A 244 9.50 -4.40 6.34
CA ILE A 244 10.74 -5.07 5.89
C ILE A 244 11.74 -5.05 7.04
N ASP A 245 12.55 -6.09 7.18
CA ASP A 245 13.69 -6.04 8.11
C ASP A 245 14.76 -5.13 7.47
N PRO A 246 15.34 -4.15 8.18
CA PRO A 246 16.37 -3.28 7.60
C PRO A 246 17.54 -4.05 6.97
N ASP A 247 18.00 -5.14 7.59
CA ASP A 247 19.09 -5.98 7.07
C ASP A 247 18.65 -6.65 5.74
N VAL A 248 17.38 -7.04 5.64
CA VAL A 248 16.80 -7.61 4.42
C VAL A 248 16.70 -6.56 3.33
N PHE A 249 16.22 -5.35 3.66
CA PHE A 249 16.15 -4.24 2.71
C PHE A 249 17.52 -3.93 2.12
N ASP A 250 18.56 -3.83 2.96
CA ASP A 250 19.93 -3.57 2.51
C ASP A 250 20.44 -4.65 1.56
N ARG A 251 20.16 -5.92 1.87
CA ARG A 251 20.51 -7.06 1.00
C ARG A 251 19.74 -7.03 -0.32
N GLN A 252 18.46 -6.65 -0.30
CA GLN A 252 17.65 -6.51 -1.51
C GLN A 252 18.16 -5.35 -2.37
N ALA A 253 18.36 -4.18 -1.79
CA ALA A 253 18.89 -3.00 -2.47
C ALA A 253 20.28 -3.24 -3.05
N ALA A 254 21.18 -3.92 -2.32
CA ALA A 254 22.49 -4.30 -2.82
C ALA A 254 22.41 -5.25 -4.03
N ALA A 255 21.48 -6.21 -4.04
CA ALA A 255 21.26 -7.09 -5.17
C ALA A 255 20.68 -6.36 -6.40
N ILE A 256 19.81 -5.37 -6.18
CA ILE A 256 19.29 -4.49 -7.24
C ILE A 256 20.41 -3.59 -7.82
N ARG A 257 21.43 -3.27 -6.99
CA ARG A 257 22.57 -2.38 -7.26
C ARG A 257 22.16 -0.91 -7.39
N GLN A 258 21.40 -0.59 -8.43
CA GLN A 258 20.88 0.74 -8.69
C GLN A 258 19.36 0.73 -8.54
N LEU A 259 18.88 1.29 -7.43
CA LEU A 259 17.45 1.41 -7.18
C LEU A 259 16.80 2.36 -8.20
N PRO A 260 15.57 2.09 -8.67
CA PRO A 260 14.81 3.06 -9.46
C PRO A 260 14.73 4.39 -8.73
N GLN A 261 14.97 5.48 -9.44
CA GLN A 261 15.00 6.81 -8.84
C GLN A 261 13.82 7.65 -9.31
N PRO A 262 13.19 8.39 -8.37
CA PRO A 262 13.54 8.49 -6.95
C PRO A 262 13.01 7.33 -6.12
N PHE A 263 13.70 7.02 -5.02
CA PHE A 263 13.33 5.97 -4.07
C PHE A 263 13.08 6.57 -2.69
N LEU A 264 11.83 6.55 -2.23
CA LEU A 264 11.41 7.16 -0.96
C LEU A 264 10.86 6.11 0.00
N ILE A 265 11.13 6.31 1.29
CA ILE A 265 10.60 5.52 2.39
C ILE A 265 9.92 6.48 3.37
N PHE A 266 8.62 6.32 3.58
CA PHE A 266 7.91 7.00 4.66
C PHE A 266 7.90 6.13 5.91
N ILE A 267 8.34 6.69 7.03
CA ILE A 267 8.36 6.03 8.34
C ILE A 267 7.41 6.73 9.32
N THR A 268 6.93 5.99 10.30
CA THR A 268 6.12 6.52 11.39
C THR A 268 6.51 5.79 12.69
N LYS A 269 7.21 6.48 13.59
CA LYS A 269 7.76 5.87 14.82
C LYS A 269 6.70 5.35 15.77
N ALA A 270 5.51 5.95 15.74
CA ALA A 270 4.35 5.55 16.56
C ALA A 270 3.45 4.50 15.87
N ASP A 271 3.93 3.83 14.83
CA ASP A 271 3.18 2.80 14.11
C ASP A 271 3.02 1.52 14.96
N ARG A 272 1.79 1.31 15.42
CA ARG A 272 1.46 0.22 16.36
C ARG A 272 1.40 -1.14 15.66
N VAL A 273 1.12 -1.16 14.36
CA VAL A 273 1.03 -2.40 13.57
C VAL A 273 2.43 -2.94 13.29
N LEU A 274 3.37 -2.08 12.91
CA LEU A 274 4.77 -2.49 12.72
C LEU A 274 5.45 -2.89 14.03
N THR A 275 5.07 -2.27 15.15
CA THR A 275 5.52 -2.69 16.48
C THR A 275 5.08 -4.13 16.80
N LEU A 276 3.85 -4.50 16.43
CA LEU A 276 3.34 -5.87 16.57
C LEU A 276 4.03 -6.84 15.61
N SER A 277 4.23 -6.46 14.35
CA SER A 277 5.00 -7.25 13.37
C SER A 277 6.41 -7.56 13.87
N GLY A 278 7.14 -6.52 14.31
CA GLY A 278 8.49 -6.66 14.87
C GLY A 278 8.52 -7.63 16.05
N LEU A 279 7.49 -7.63 16.91
CA LEU A 279 7.37 -8.58 18.02
C LEU A 279 7.21 -10.03 17.54
N VAL A 280 6.41 -10.26 16.49
CA VAL A 280 6.19 -11.59 15.89
C VAL A 280 7.46 -12.08 15.17
N THR A 281 8.24 -11.18 14.55
CA THR A 281 9.43 -11.54 13.77
C THR A 281 10.74 -11.53 14.57
N GLY A 282 10.68 -11.68 15.89
CA GLY A 282 11.88 -11.81 16.74
C GLY A 282 12.35 -10.52 17.43
N ARG A 283 11.45 -9.53 17.62
CA ARG A 283 11.67 -8.27 18.35
C ARG A 283 12.72 -7.34 17.75
N LYS A 284 12.88 -7.35 16.43
CA LYS A 284 13.65 -6.34 15.70
C LYS A 284 12.74 -5.23 15.17
N PRO A 285 13.16 -3.95 15.20
CA PRO A 285 12.43 -2.87 14.53
C PRO A 285 12.28 -3.14 13.02
N ARG A 286 11.09 -2.90 12.48
CA ARG A 286 10.82 -2.95 11.03
C ARG A 286 11.25 -1.63 10.38
N LEU A 287 11.52 -1.65 9.08
CA LEU A 287 12.01 -0.50 8.31
C LEU A 287 11.09 0.73 8.44
N GLY A 288 9.77 0.53 8.52
CA GLY A 288 8.81 1.62 8.71
C GLY A 288 8.76 2.25 10.12
N VAL A 289 9.45 1.67 11.11
CA VAL A 289 9.52 2.16 12.52
C VAL A 289 10.97 2.38 12.99
N ILE A 290 11.92 2.52 12.08
CA ILE A 290 13.28 2.89 12.48
C ILE A 290 13.25 4.23 13.22
N ASP A 291 14.04 4.33 14.28
CA ASP A 291 14.15 5.50 15.15
C ASP A 291 14.97 6.65 14.53
N ALA A 292 15.73 6.35 13.47
CA ALA A 292 16.66 7.26 12.81
C ALA A 292 16.74 6.93 11.32
N ALA A 293 16.64 7.96 10.47
CA ALA A 293 16.76 7.83 9.02
C ALA A 293 18.14 7.31 8.59
N GLU A 294 19.16 7.61 9.41
CA GLU A 294 20.56 7.24 9.27
C GLU A 294 20.79 5.73 9.35
N LYS A 295 19.80 4.96 9.82
CA LYS A 295 19.83 3.49 9.76
C LYS A 295 19.71 2.95 8.33
N VAL A 296 19.22 3.75 7.39
CA VAL A 296 19.31 3.47 5.95
C VAL A 296 20.56 4.15 5.39
N GLN A 297 21.68 3.43 5.36
CA GLN A 297 22.98 3.97 4.94
C GLN A 297 23.15 3.94 3.42
N ARG A 298 22.20 4.54 2.69
CA ARG A 298 22.19 4.55 1.23
C ARG A 298 21.89 5.95 0.70
N GLY A 299 22.84 6.53 -0.04
CA GLY A 299 22.66 7.86 -0.66
C GLY A 299 21.65 7.91 -1.80
N ASP A 300 21.19 6.76 -2.29
CA ASP A 300 20.16 6.62 -3.33
C ASP A 300 18.76 6.32 -2.75
N VAL A 301 18.57 6.45 -1.43
CA VAL A 301 17.28 6.28 -0.73
C VAL A 301 17.01 7.50 0.14
N GLN A 302 15.78 8.01 0.09
CA GLN A 302 15.33 9.09 0.96
C GLN A 302 14.36 8.56 1.99
N VAL A 303 14.57 8.92 3.25
CA VAL A 303 13.69 8.54 4.35
C VAL A 303 12.97 9.79 4.84
N VAL A 304 11.65 9.73 4.89
CA VAL A 304 10.78 10.82 5.33
C VAL A 304 10.03 10.38 6.59
N ASP A 305 10.30 11.05 7.70
CA ASP A 305 9.59 10.83 8.96
C ASP A 305 8.31 11.67 9.01
N VAL A 306 7.16 11.00 9.03
CA VAL A 306 5.83 11.66 9.12
C VAL A 306 5.19 11.46 10.49
N THR A 307 5.97 11.08 11.51
CA THR A 307 5.46 10.82 12.87
C THR A 307 4.68 12.00 13.44
N GLU A 308 5.16 13.23 13.24
CA GLU A 308 4.50 14.44 13.77
C GLU A 308 3.21 14.81 13.04
N LEU A 309 2.96 14.21 11.87
CA LEU A 309 1.75 14.45 11.07
C LEU A 309 0.65 13.44 11.38
N SER A 310 0.91 12.54 12.32
CA SER A 310 -0.03 11.54 12.77
C SER A 310 -1.18 12.16 13.57
N ASP A 311 -2.41 11.76 13.25
CA ASP A 311 -3.63 12.16 13.96
C ASP A 311 -4.16 11.08 14.92
N GLY A 312 -3.55 9.90 14.94
CA GLY A 312 -3.94 8.78 15.80
C GLY A 312 -4.84 7.76 15.11
N GLU A 313 -5.36 8.09 13.92
CA GLU A 313 -6.25 7.23 13.14
C GLU A 313 -5.51 6.08 12.46
N GLY A 314 -6.21 4.97 12.22
CA GLY A 314 -5.65 3.82 11.50
C GLY A 314 -4.38 3.23 12.13
N TYR A 315 -4.23 3.35 13.46
CA TYR A 315 -3.05 2.91 14.23
C TYR A 315 -1.72 3.56 13.81
N ASN A 316 -1.79 4.70 13.12
CA ASN A 316 -0.65 5.41 12.54
C ASN A 316 0.13 4.56 11.52
N HIS A 317 -0.51 3.55 10.93
CA HIS A 317 0.16 2.60 10.02
C HIS A 317 0.15 3.06 8.56
N PHE A 318 -0.62 4.10 8.24
CA PHE A 318 -0.75 4.58 6.86
C PHE A 318 -0.86 6.12 6.75
N VAL A 319 -0.20 6.82 7.68
CA VAL A 319 -0.24 8.29 7.84
C VAL A 319 -0.12 9.09 6.54
N PRO A 320 0.80 8.78 5.60
CA PRO A 320 0.98 9.60 4.40
C PRO A 320 -0.28 9.82 3.56
N VAL A 321 -1.25 8.90 3.62
CA VAL A 321 -2.49 8.95 2.82
C VAL A 321 -3.77 8.93 3.64
N THR A 322 -3.67 8.84 4.98
CA THR A 322 -4.83 8.88 5.87
C THR A 322 -4.90 10.16 6.70
N SER A 323 -3.76 10.79 7.00
CA SER A 323 -3.74 12.04 7.75
C SER A 323 -3.99 13.22 6.82
N PRO A 324 -5.03 14.04 7.06
CA PRO A 324 -5.25 15.27 6.29
C PRO A 324 -4.07 16.24 6.36
N ALA A 325 -3.36 16.27 7.49
CA ALA A 325 -2.18 17.12 7.65
C ALA A 325 -1.01 16.65 6.78
N ALA A 326 -0.76 15.33 6.76
CA ALA A 326 0.27 14.74 5.91
C ALA A 326 -0.03 14.95 4.43
N ILE A 327 -1.26 14.68 4.00
CA ILE A 327 -1.68 14.87 2.60
C ILE A 327 -1.55 16.33 2.18
N ARG A 328 -1.98 17.29 3.01
CA ARG A 328 -1.84 18.73 2.70
C ARG A 328 -0.38 19.14 2.56
N MET A 329 0.49 18.68 3.47
CA MET A 329 1.93 18.96 3.38
C MET A 329 2.50 18.41 2.06
N LEU A 330 2.22 17.13 1.75
CA LEU A 330 2.72 16.48 0.54
C LEU A 330 2.17 17.16 -0.73
N ASN A 331 0.89 17.52 -0.78
CA ASN A 331 0.31 18.31 -1.87
C ASN A 331 0.96 19.69 -2.02
N GLY A 332 1.33 20.32 -0.92
CA GLY A 332 2.10 21.57 -0.95
C GLY A 332 3.45 21.40 -1.64
N ILE A 333 4.17 20.31 -1.34
CA ILE A 333 5.45 20.00 -1.99
C ILE A 333 5.25 19.64 -3.46
N ILE A 334 4.21 18.87 -3.80
CA ILE A 334 3.80 18.57 -5.19
C ILE A 334 3.57 19.84 -5.99
N ALA A 335 2.80 20.78 -5.43
CA ALA A 335 2.46 22.02 -6.11
C ALA A 335 3.68 22.90 -6.36
N GLN A 336 4.60 22.99 -5.39
CA GLN A 336 5.84 23.77 -5.54
C GLN A 336 6.77 23.20 -6.63
N ALA A 337 6.74 21.89 -6.83
CA ALA A 337 7.54 21.20 -7.83
C ALA A 337 6.88 21.09 -9.22
N GLY A 338 5.73 21.73 -9.44
CA GLY A 338 5.04 21.74 -10.73
C GLY A 338 4.18 20.51 -11.04
N GLY A 339 3.70 19.78 -10.03
CA GLY A 339 2.74 18.67 -10.16
C GLY A 339 3.37 17.26 -10.08
N VAL A 340 2.53 16.21 -9.95
CA VAL A 340 2.99 14.82 -9.78
C VAL A 340 3.68 14.30 -11.05
N ASN A 341 5.01 14.44 -11.11
CA ASN A 341 5.86 13.84 -12.13
C ASN A 341 7.23 13.46 -11.52
N SER A 342 8.14 12.91 -12.32
CA SER A 342 9.51 12.59 -11.85
C SER A 342 10.29 13.81 -11.32
N ALA A 343 9.93 15.04 -11.70
CA ALA A 343 10.51 16.27 -11.16
C ALA A 343 9.97 16.57 -9.75
N PHE A 344 8.69 16.33 -9.46
CA PHE A 344 8.13 16.43 -8.11
C PHE A 344 8.93 15.67 -7.06
N LEU A 345 9.31 14.43 -7.33
CA LEU A 345 10.01 13.63 -6.34
C LEU A 345 11.51 13.92 -6.27
N ARG A 346 12.11 14.49 -7.33
CA ARG A 346 13.45 15.12 -7.22
C ARG A 346 13.39 16.36 -6.34
N ASP A 347 12.32 17.13 -6.44
CA ASP A 347 12.08 18.31 -5.62
C ASP A 347 11.50 17.97 -4.24
N MET A 348 11.15 16.72 -3.92
CA MET A 348 11.01 16.24 -2.54
C MET A 348 12.36 15.87 -1.92
N ALA A 349 13.33 15.50 -2.76
CA ALA A 349 14.69 15.15 -2.34
C ALA A 349 15.54 16.36 -1.95
N LEU A 350 15.27 17.50 -2.57
CA LEU A 350 16.05 18.74 -2.44
C LEU A 350 15.66 19.63 -1.22
N PRO A 351 14.42 19.68 -0.71
CA PRO A 351 14.01 20.52 0.42
C PRO A 351 14.04 19.80 1.76
N LEU A 352 14.11 18.46 1.79
CA LEU A 352 14.35 17.75 3.04
C LEU A 352 15.84 17.90 3.39
N PRO A 353 16.18 18.38 4.60
CA PRO A 353 17.57 18.58 4.97
C PRO A 353 18.32 17.26 4.74
N ALA A 354 19.37 17.31 3.93
CA ALA A 354 20.29 16.19 3.77
C ALA A 354 20.64 15.67 5.17
N ALA A 355 20.49 14.35 5.38
CA ALA A 355 20.82 13.70 6.64
C ALA A 355 22.15 14.25 7.14
N LYS A 356 22.09 15.09 8.18
CA LYS A 356 23.28 15.75 8.69
C LYS A 356 24.09 14.67 9.38
N TYR A 357 25.18 14.26 8.73
CA TYR A 357 26.29 13.57 9.37
C TYR A 357 26.68 14.40 10.60
N VAL A 358 26.34 13.90 11.78
CA VAL A 358 27.03 14.27 13.01
C VAL A 358 28.13 13.22 13.16
N GLU A 359 29.33 13.60 12.74
CA GLU A 359 30.57 12.86 13.00
C GLU A 359 30.85 12.78 14.52
N PRO A 360 31.67 11.81 14.96
CA PRO A 360 31.33 10.79 15.96
C PRO A 360 31.24 11.23 17.43
#